data_AF-A0A1R3XZR3-F1
#
_entry.id   AF-A0A1R3XZR3-F1
#
_cell.length_a   1.000
_cell.length_b   1.000
_cell.length_c   1.000
_cell.angle_alpha   90.00
_cell.angle_beta   90.00
_cell.angle_gamma   90.00
#
_symmetry.space_group_name_H-M   'P 1'
#
loop_
_entity.id
_entity.type
_entity.pdbx_description
1 polymer ?
#
loop_
_entity_poly.entity_id
_entity_poly.type
_entity_poly.pdbx_seq_one_letter_code
_entity_poly.pdbx_strand_id
1 'polypeptide(L)'
;MFPRWPQQAHNHEVSRADTVSVPRAPTQAEVAAVLRIMTPLRKVIKPKVYGIENVPTERALLVGNHNTLGLVDAPLLAAELWERGRIVRSLGDHAHFKIPGWRDALTRTGVVEGTREITSELMRRGELVIVFPGGAREVNKRKNERYKLVWKNRLGFARLAIQHGYPIVPFASVGAEHGIDIVLDNESPLLAPVQFLAEKLLGTKDGPALVRGVGLTPVPRPERQYYWFGEPIDTTEFMGQQADDNAARRVRERAAAAIEHGIELMLAERAADPNRSLVGRLLRSDA
;
A
#
# COMPACT_ATOMS: atom_id res chain seq x y z
N MET A 1 68.34 -20.96 -21.14
CA MET A 1 67.95 -19.74 -20.41
C MET A 1 66.53 -19.39 -20.85
N PHE A 2 65.52 -19.82 -20.12
CA PHE A 2 64.09 -19.57 -20.41
C PHE A 2 63.54 -18.66 -19.32
N PRO A 3 62.83 -17.55 -19.64
CA PRO A 3 62.23 -16.73 -18.60
C PRO A 3 60.94 -17.36 -18.08
N ARG A 4 60.82 -17.43 -16.74
CA ARG A 4 59.60 -17.83 -16.02
C ARG A 4 58.54 -16.74 -16.15
N TRP A 5 57.32 -17.09 -16.55
CA TRP A 5 56.14 -16.25 -16.41
C TRP A 5 55.69 -16.22 -14.94
N PRO A 6 55.26 -15.07 -14.39
CA PRO A 6 54.60 -15.04 -13.09
C PRO A 6 53.14 -15.52 -13.22
N GLN A 7 52.76 -16.51 -12.41
CA GLN A 7 51.37 -16.84 -12.14
C GLN A 7 50.75 -15.69 -11.32
N GLN A 8 49.94 -14.86 -11.97
CA GLN A 8 48.99 -14.01 -11.25
C GLN A 8 47.81 -14.88 -10.82
N ALA A 9 47.79 -15.24 -9.54
CA ALA A 9 46.58 -15.69 -8.89
C ALA A 9 45.61 -14.49 -8.83
N HIS A 10 44.69 -14.43 -9.79
CA HIS A 10 43.51 -13.60 -9.63
C HIS A 10 42.63 -14.24 -8.56
N ASN A 11 42.86 -13.86 -7.30
CA ASN A 11 41.82 -13.95 -6.29
C ASN A 11 40.64 -13.11 -6.80
N HIS A 12 39.64 -13.78 -7.38
CA HIS A 12 38.29 -13.24 -7.41
C HIS A 12 37.81 -13.18 -5.96
N GLU A 13 38.15 -12.09 -5.28
CA GLU A 13 37.31 -11.59 -4.20
C GLU A 13 35.95 -11.31 -4.83
N VAL A 14 35.04 -12.27 -4.67
CA VAL A 14 33.61 -12.07 -4.85
C VAL A 14 33.26 -10.92 -3.90
N SER A 15 33.15 -9.71 -4.47
CA SER A 15 32.58 -8.55 -3.80
C SER A 15 31.28 -9.01 -3.12
N ARG A 16 31.29 -9.01 -1.78
CA ARG A 16 30.07 -9.16 -0.99
C ARG A 16 29.15 -8.04 -1.46
N ALA A 17 28.15 -8.38 -2.27
CA ALA A 17 27.07 -7.48 -2.59
C ALA A 17 26.55 -6.91 -1.27
N ASP A 18 26.59 -5.59 -1.12
CA ASP A 18 25.99 -4.91 0.03
C ASP A 18 24.56 -5.42 0.17
N THR A 19 24.33 -6.25 1.19
CA THR A 19 23.01 -6.81 1.44
C THR A 19 22.12 -5.64 1.84
N VAL A 20 21.12 -5.36 1.00
CA VAL A 20 20.16 -4.30 1.24
C VAL A 20 19.53 -4.54 2.62
N SER A 21 19.76 -3.62 3.55
CA SER A 21 19.26 -3.76 4.92
C SER A 21 17.75 -3.51 4.93
N VAL A 22 16.98 -4.59 5.05
CA VAL A 22 15.52 -4.53 5.18
C VAL A 22 15.14 -4.65 6.65
N PRO A 23 14.41 -3.69 7.24
CA PRO A 23 13.95 -3.78 8.60
C PRO A 23 13.14 -5.06 8.86
N ARG A 24 13.27 -5.62 10.07
CA ARG A 24 12.54 -6.85 10.46
C ARG A 24 11.02 -6.68 10.37
N ALA A 25 10.32 -7.79 10.23
CA ALA A 25 8.87 -7.84 10.36
C ALA A 25 8.44 -7.49 11.80
N PRO A 26 7.20 -6.99 11.99
CA PRO A 26 6.68 -6.73 13.32
C PRO A 26 6.55 -8.04 14.10
N THR A 27 6.90 -8.01 15.38
CA THR A 27 6.74 -9.18 16.26
C THR A 27 5.28 -9.38 16.64
N GLN A 28 4.92 -10.58 17.10
CA GLN A 28 3.56 -10.85 17.59
C GLN A 28 3.14 -9.89 18.72
N ALA A 29 4.07 -9.53 19.61
CA ALA A 29 3.80 -8.59 20.70
C ALA A 29 3.53 -7.17 20.18
N GLU A 30 4.28 -6.69 19.19
CA GLU A 30 4.04 -5.39 18.55
C GLU A 30 2.71 -5.36 17.80
N VAL A 31 2.40 -6.42 17.03
CA VAL A 31 1.12 -6.58 16.36
C VAL A 31 -0.02 -6.54 17.37
N ALA A 32 0.05 -7.33 18.44
CA ALA A 32 -0.97 -7.37 19.48
C ALA A 32 -1.16 -6.00 20.17
N ALA A 33 -0.06 -5.29 20.43
CA ALA A 33 -0.12 -3.94 21.01
C ALA A 33 -0.82 -2.95 20.07
N VAL A 34 -0.50 -2.97 18.77
CA VAL A 34 -1.14 -2.10 17.78
C VAL A 34 -2.63 -2.44 17.62
N LEU A 35 -2.99 -3.73 17.55
CA LEU A 35 -4.39 -4.16 17.49
C LEU A 35 -5.20 -3.68 18.71
N ARG A 36 -4.61 -3.75 19.91
CA ARG A 36 -5.23 -3.23 21.13
C ARG A 36 -5.46 -1.72 21.06
N ILE A 37 -4.46 -0.96 20.61
CA ILE A 37 -4.56 0.50 20.43
C ILE A 37 -5.65 0.84 19.40
N MET A 38 -5.75 0.07 18.31
CA MET A 38 -6.72 0.30 17.23
C MET A 38 -8.12 -0.23 17.53
N THR A 39 -8.31 -1.00 18.61
CA THR A 39 -9.58 -1.65 18.94
C THR A 39 -10.77 -0.68 19.00
N PRO A 40 -10.70 0.50 19.66
CA PRO A 40 -11.83 1.44 19.70
C PRO A 40 -12.22 1.91 18.29
N LEU A 41 -11.23 2.28 17.48
CA LEU A 41 -11.45 2.73 16.10
C LEU A 41 -12.07 1.62 15.25
N ARG A 42 -11.57 0.38 15.36
CA ARG A 42 -12.10 -0.79 14.65
C ARG A 42 -13.52 -1.13 15.08
N LYS A 43 -13.86 -1.01 16.37
CA LYS A 43 -15.24 -1.19 16.87
C LYS A 43 -16.22 -0.13 16.37
N VAL A 44 -15.73 1.09 16.13
CA VAL A 44 -16.53 2.20 15.59
C VAL A 44 -16.71 2.07 14.07
N ILE A 45 -15.65 1.76 13.33
CA ILE A 45 -15.66 1.61 11.87
C ILE A 45 -16.34 0.30 11.46
N LYS A 46 -16.14 -0.77 12.23
CA LYS A 46 -16.59 -2.15 11.94
C LYS A 46 -16.31 -2.56 10.48
N PRO A 47 -15.04 -2.70 10.06
CA PRO A 47 -14.71 -3.05 8.69
C PRO A 47 -15.36 -4.38 8.27
N LYS A 48 -15.73 -4.50 6.99
CA LYS A 48 -16.11 -5.76 6.37
C LYS A 48 -14.99 -6.25 5.46
N VAL A 49 -14.71 -7.54 5.49
CA VAL A 49 -13.62 -8.17 4.72
C VAL A 49 -14.20 -9.33 3.92
N TYR A 50 -13.93 -9.34 2.62
CA TYR A 50 -14.38 -10.33 1.65
C TYR A 50 -13.19 -10.93 0.91
N GLY A 51 -13.26 -12.21 0.57
CA GLY A 51 -12.23 -12.88 -0.25
C GLY A 51 -10.90 -13.13 0.48
N ILE A 52 -10.86 -13.11 1.81
CA ILE A 52 -9.61 -13.27 2.57
C ILE A 52 -8.93 -14.63 2.31
N GLU A 53 -9.70 -15.65 1.95
CA GLU A 53 -9.25 -16.96 1.52
C GLU A 53 -8.27 -16.89 0.33
N ASN A 54 -8.37 -15.86 -0.51
CA ASN A 54 -7.47 -15.61 -1.64
C ASN A 54 -6.13 -15.01 -1.22
N VAL A 55 -6.01 -14.56 0.03
CA VAL A 55 -4.76 -14.02 0.59
C VAL A 55 -4.02 -15.14 1.32
N PRO A 56 -2.90 -15.65 0.76
CA PRO A 56 -2.09 -16.64 1.45
C PRO A 56 -1.45 -16.04 2.71
N THR A 57 -0.94 -16.88 3.60
CA THR A 57 -0.24 -16.45 4.82
C THR A 57 1.15 -15.90 4.55
N GLU A 58 1.74 -16.27 3.40
CA GLU A 58 3.05 -15.86 2.94
C GLU A 58 3.06 -15.75 1.40
N ARG A 59 4.07 -15.09 0.84
CA ARG A 59 4.39 -15.08 -0.59
C ARG A 59 3.26 -14.60 -1.52
N ALA A 60 2.87 -13.33 -1.38
CA ALA A 60 2.03 -12.64 -2.34
C ALA A 60 2.31 -11.13 -2.37
N LEU A 61 2.07 -10.51 -3.52
CA LEU A 61 2.04 -9.07 -3.69
C LEU A 61 0.59 -8.61 -3.68
N LEU A 62 0.15 -7.98 -2.59
CA LEU A 62 -1.17 -7.40 -2.47
C LEU A 62 -1.16 -6.03 -3.17
N VAL A 63 -1.94 -5.88 -4.24
CA VAL A 63 -1.99 -4.67 -5.06
C VAL A 63 -3.39 -4.08 -5.01
N GLY A 64 -3.53 -2.82 -4.62
CA GLY A 64 -4.83 -2.21 -4.49
C GLY A 64 -4.83 -0.69 -4.60
N ASN A 65 -6.02 -0.10 -4.52
CA ASN A 65 -6.16 1.35 -4.47
C ASN A 65 -5.75 1.89 -3.10
N HIS A 66 -5.02 3.00 -3.08
CA HIS A 66 -4.85 3.77 -1.85
C HIS A 66 -6.03 4.70 -1.64
N ASN A 67 -6.44 4.99 -0.39
CA ASN A 67 -7.36 6.07 -0.12
C ASN A 67 -6.63 7.38 0.14
N THR A 68 -7.32 8.50 -0.09
CA THR A 68 -6.85 9.84 0.28
C THR A 68 -6.38 9.89 1.74
N LEU A 69 -5.31 10.65 2.00
CA LEU A 69 -4.53 10.74 3.24
C LEU A 69 -3.70 9.50 3.59
N GLY A 70 -4.15 8.28 3.32
CA GLY A 70 -3.37 7.05 3.53
C GLY A 70 -3.10 6.65 5.00
N LEU A 71 -3.27 7.57 5.96
CA LEU A 71 -2.88 7.40 7.36
C LEU A 71 -3.92 6.65 8.21
N VAL A 72 -5.09 6.32 7.66
CA VAL A 72 -6.17 5.63 8.38
C VAL A 72 -6.53 4.31 7.70
N ASP A 73 -6.70 4.30 6.38
CA ASP A 73 -7.09 3.12 5.61
C ASP A 73 -5.99 2.05 5.60
N ALA A 74 -4.73 2.42 5.33
CA ALA A 74 -3.65 1.44 5.24
C ALA A 74 -3.35 0.76 6.58
N PRO A 75 -3.30 1.46 7.73
CA PRO A 75 -3.19 0.81 9.04
C PRO A 75 -4.39 -0.08 9.37
N LEU A 76 -5.62 0.32 9.03
CA LEU A 76 -6.81 -0.52 9.29
C LEU A 76 -6.81 -1.79 8.42
N LEU A 77 -6.43 -1.68 7.15
CA LEU A 77 -6.24 -2.84 6.28
C LEU A 77 -5.19 -3.81 6.86
N ALA A 78 -4.04 -3.29 7.29
CA ALA A 78 -3.00 -4.10 7.92
C ALA A 78 -3.50 -4.79 9.19
N ALA A 79 -4.27 -4.07 10.04
CA ALA A 79 -4.88 -4.64 11.24
C ALA A 79 -5.85 -5.78 10.91
N GLU A 80 -6.70 -5.64 9.88
CA GLU A 80 -7.61 -6.70 9.46
C GLU A 80 -6.87 -7.92 8.89
N LEU A 81 -5.72 -7.74 8.24
CA LEU A 81 -4.86 -8.83 7.78
C LEU A 81 -4.16 -9.53 8.96
N TRP A 82 -3.61 -8.78 9.91
CA TRP A 82 -2.94 -9.32 11.10
C TRP A 82 -3.86 -10.15 11.98
N GLU A 83 -5.10 -9.70 12.21
CA GLU A 83 -6.13 -10.45 12.95
C GLU A 83 -6.47 -11.79 12.30
N ARG A 84 -6.17 -11.92 11.02
CA ARG A 84 -6.41 -13.12 10.23
C ARG A 84 -5.10 -13.89 10.00
N GLY A 85 -4.02 -13.58 10.70
CA GLY A 85 -2.75 -14.31 10.62
C GLY A 85 -1.89 -14.00 9.40
N ARG A 86 -2.12 -12.87 8.70
CA ARG A 86 -1.34 -12.43 7.55
C ARG A 86 -0.43 -11.27 7.96
N ILE A 87 0.85 -11.55 8.25
CA ILE A 87 1.83 -10.50 8.57
C ILE A 87 2.33 -9.85 7.29
N VAL A 88 1.92 -8.60 7.08
CA VAL A 88 2.21 -7.84 5.86
C VAL A 88 3.32 -6.81 6.02
N ARG A 89 4.02 -6.55 4.91
CA ARG A 89 5.02 -5.49 4.75
C ARG A 89 4.52 -4.45 3.77
N SER A 90 4.17 -3.27 4.26
CA SER A 90 3.68 -2.19 3.40
C SER A 90 4.83 -1.38 2.82
N LEU A 91 4.77 -1.08 1.52
CA LEU A 91 5.74 -0.19 0.87
C LEU A 91 5.32 1.28 1.10
N GLY A 92 6.15 2.02 1.83
CA GLY A 92 5.97 3.43 2.14
C GLY A 92 6.73 4.36 1.19
N ASP A 93 6.22 5.57 1.02
CA ASP A 93 6.87 6.63 0.24
C ASP A 93 8.17 7.09 0.92
N HIS A 94 9.20 7.39 0.12
CA HIS A 94 10.52 7.83 0.59
C HIS A 94 10.45 9.04 1.55
N ALA A 95 9.46 9.94 1.38
CA ALA A 95 9.28 11.09 2.26
C ALA A 95 9.05 10.69 3.73
N HIS A 96 8.43 9.53 4.00
CA HIS A 96 8.21 9.05 5.38
C HIS A 96 9.54 8.76 6.10
N PHE A 97 10.56 8.31 5.36
CA PHE A 97 11.85 7.89 5.91
C PHE A 97 12.81 9.06 6.17
N LYS A 98 12.43 10.28 5.75
CA LYS A 98 13.13 11.53 6.06
C LYS A 98 12.77 12.13 7.42
N ILE A 99 11.69 11.66 8.06
CA ILE A 99 11.17 12.23 9.31
C ILE A 99 11.55 11.32 10.48
N PRO A 100 12.51 11.73 11.35
CA PRO A 100 12.90 10.94 12.52
C PRO A 100 11.72 10.68 13.47
N GLY A 101 11.71 9.54 14.15
CA GLY A 101 10.60 9.12 15.02
C GLY A 101 9.39 8.59 14.23
N TRP A 102 8.91 9.31 13.22
CA TRP A 102 7.84 8.82 12.33
C TRP A 102 8.29 7.60 11.53
N ARG A 103 9.47 7.66 10.93
CA ARG A 103 10.12 6.52 10.27
C ARG A 103 10.18 5.30 11.18
N ASP A 104 10.62 5.49 12.43
CA ASP A 104 10.85 4.38 13.35
C ASP A 104 9.52 3.76 13.81
N ALA A 105 8.47 4.58 14.00
CA ALA A 105 7.12 4.11 14.28
C ALA A 105 6.55 3.26 13.13
N LEU A 106 6.68 3.73 11.88
CA LEU A 106 6.29 2.99 10.68
C LEU A 106 7.07 1.68 10.51
N THR A 107 8.38 1.73 10.78
CA THR A 107 9.25 0.56 10.63
C THR A 107 8.87 -0.55 11.61
N ARG A 108 8.49 -0.18 12.85
CA ARG A 108 7.99 -1.12 13.87
C ARG A 108 6.65 -1.77 13.50
N THR A 109 5.86 -1.16 12.63
CA THR A 109 4.60 -1.73 12.13
C THR A 109 4.79 -2.49 10.82
N GLY A 110 6.03 -2.70 10.37
CA GLY A 110 6.35 -3.47 9.17
C GLY A 110 6.38 -2.65 7.88
N VAL A 111 6.21 -1.32 7.94
CA VAL A 111 6.36 -0.47 6.76
C VAL A 111 7.83 -0.33 6.41
N VAL A 112 8.16 -0.47 5.13
CA VAL A 112 9.53 -0.31 4.61
C VAL A 112 9.54 0.67 3.44
N GLU A 113 10.70 1.21 3.11
CA GLU A 113 10.80 2.12 1.97
C GLU A 113 10.53 1.36 0.66
N GLY A 114 9.70 1.94 -0.21
CA GLY A 114 9.26 1.34 -1.47
C GLY A 114 10.31 1.34 -2.59
N THR A 115 11.55 0.93 -2.31
CA THR A 115 12.60 0.78 -3.32
C THR A 115 12.52 -0.58 -4.01
N ARG A 116 13.10 -0.70 -5.21
CA ARG A 116 13.10 -1.98 -5.95
C ARG A 116 13.93 -3.02 -5.22
N GLU A 117 15.01 -2.57 -4.61
CA GLU A 117 15.99 -3.38 -3.88
C GLU A 117 15.36 -3.99 -2.63
N ILE A 118 14.70 -3.17 -1.80
CA ILE A 118 13.99 -3.64 -0.60
C ILE A 118 12.84 -4.57 -0.98
N THR A 119 12.05 -4.20 -1.99
CA THR A 119 10.91 -5.01 -2.42
C THR A 119 11.37 -6.37 -2.98
N SER A 120 12.46 -6.39 -3.75
CA SER A 120 13.07 -7.62 -4.28
C SER A 120 13.57 -8.52 -3.14
N GLU A 121 14.15 -7.95 -2.10
CA GLU A 121 14.61 -8.69 -0.93
C GLU A 121 13.43 -9.25 -0.11
N LEU A 122 12.36 -8.49 0.10
CA LEU A 122 11.12 -8.99 0.71
C LEU A 122 10.52 -10.17 -0.08
N MET A 123 10.51 -10.08 -1.41
CA MET A 123 10.04 -11.16 -2.29
C MET A 123 10.95 -12.39 -2.23
N ARG A 124 12.28 -12.23 -2.09
CA ARG A 124 13.19 -13.36 -1.86
C ARG A 124 12.92 -14.06 -0.54
N ARG A 125 12.54 -13.31 0.50
CA ARG A 125 12.19 -13.84 1.82
C ARG A 125 10.81 -14.49 1.89
N GLY A 126 10.01 -14.44 0.81
CA GLY A 126 8.65 -14.98 0.82
C GLY A 126 7.67 -14.14 1.64
N GLU A 127 7.98 -12.87 1.95
CA GLU A 127 7.10 -12.03 2.77
C GLU A 127 5.84 -11.60 1.98
N LEU A 128 4.72 -11.36 2.68
CA LEU A 128 3.54 -10.71 2.11
C LEU A 128 3.81 -9.21 1.97
N VAL A 129 3.68 -8.68 0.76
CA VAL A 129 3.98 -7.27 0.48
C VAL A 129 2.72 -6.54 0.06
N ILE A 130 2.43 -5.37 0.64
CA ILE A 130 1.36 -4.47 0.20
C ILE A 130 1.96 -3.33 -0.61
N VAL A 131 1.41 -3.09 -1.80
CA VAL A 131 1.78 -1.95 -2.65
C VAL A 131 0.54 -1.21 -3.15
N PHE A 132 0.66 0.12 -3.15
CA PHE A 132 -0.29 1.03 -3.78
C PHE A 132 0.41 1.69 -4.99
N PRO A 133 0.20 1.21 -6.24
CA PRO A 133 1.05 1.62 -7.37
C PRO A 133 1.05 3.13 -7.65
N GLY A 134 -0.07 3.83 -7.37
CA GLY A 134 -0.17 5.28 -7.51
C GLY A 134 0.59 6.08 -6.44
N GLY A 135 1.00 5.46 -5.33
CA GLY A 135 1.82 6.07 -4.27
C GLY A 135 1.30 7.43 -3.80
N ALA A 136 2.21 8.42 -3.64
CA ALA A 136 1.88 9.78 -3.19
C ALA A 136 0.73 10.47 -3.96
N ARG A 137 0.51 10.14 -5.24
CA ARG A 137 -0.55 10.75 -6.04
C ARG A 137 -1.95 10.25 -5.68
N GLU A 138 -2.04 9.00 -5.20
CA GLU A 138 -3.32 8.41 -4.77
C GLU A 138 -3.71 8.81 -3.34
N VAL A 139 -2.76 9.17 -2.48
CA VAL A 139 -3.11 9.78 -1.18
C VAL A 139 -3.47 11.26 -1.30
N ASN A 140 -2.99 11.93 -2.35
CA ASN A 140 -3.26 13.33 -2.67
C ASN A 140 -4.24 13.46 -3.85
N LYS A 141 -5.33 12.69 -3.81
CA LYS A 141 -6.40 12.79 -4.82
C LYS A 141 -7.04 14.17 -4.83
N ARG A 142 -7.51 14.56 -6.01
CA ARG A 142 -8.27 15.77 -6.25
C ARG A 142 -9.76 15.52 -6.04
N LYS A 143 -10.53 16.60 -6.04
CA LYS A 143 -12.00 16.50 -6.13
C LYS A 143 -12.38 15.63 -7.33
N ASN A 144 -13.39 14.78 -7.14
CA ASN A 144 -13.92 13.86 -8.18
C ASN A 144 -12.95 12.76 -8.65
N GLU A 145 -11.88 12.47 -7.90
CA GLU A 145 -11.00 11.34 -8.18
C GLU A 145 -11.26 10.14 -7.28
N ARG A 146 -12.38 10.14 -6.54
CA ARG A 146 -12.67 9.12 -5.53
C ARG A 146 -12.51 7.70 -6.08
N TYR A 147 -11.69 6.88 -5.41
CA TYR A 147 -11.33 5.51 -5.81
C TYR A 147 -10.67 5.32 -7.18
N LYS A 148 -10.32 6.38 -7.91
CA LYS A 148 -9.61 6.22 -9.20
C LYS A 148 -8.19 5.74 -8.97
N LEU A 149 -7.76 4.77 -9.79
CA LEU A 149 -6.38 4.31 -9.87
C LEU A 149 -5.56 5.33 -10.66
N VAL A 150 -4.54 5.93 -10.02
CA VAL A 150 -3.70 6.99 -10.63
C VAL A 150 -2.26 6.53 -10.75
N TRP A 151 -2.03 5.52 -11.59
CA TRP A 151 -0.74 4.83 -11.69
C TRP A 151 0.24 5.45 -12.69
N LYS A 152 -0.23 6.35 -13.57
CA LYS A 152 0.57 6.90 -14.69
C LYS A 152 1.23 5.73 -15.47
N ASN A 153 2.52 5.87 -15.81
CA ASN A 153 3.33 4.87 -16.50
C ASN A 153 4.12 3.94 -15.53
N ARG A 154 3.69 3.81 -14.27
CA ARG A 154 4.42 3.00 -13.29
C ARG A 154 4.23 1.50 -13.55
N LEU A 155 5.31 0.83 -13.93
CA LEU A 155 5.37 -0.62 -14.19
C LEU A 155 6.14 -1.41 -13.12
N GLY A 156 6.74 -0.73 -12.13
CA GLY A 156 7.71 -1.33 -11.20
C GLY A 156 7.20 -2.55 -10.43
N PHE A 157 5.97 -2.48 -9.89
CA PHE A 157 5.39 -3.59 -9.15
C PHE A 157 5.17 -4.83 -10.03
N ALA A 158 4.71 -4.62 -11.27
CA ALA A 158 4.50 -5.69 -12.23
C ALA A 158 5.83 -6.33 -12.65
N ARG A 159 6.86 -5.52 -12.92
CA ARG A 159 8.21 -6.02 -13.23
C ARG A 159 8.78 -6.87 -12.09
N LEU A 160 8.61 -6.44 -10.83
CA LEU A 160 9.09 -7.19 -9.67
C LEU A 160 8.30 -8.48 -9.47
N ALA A 161 6.98 -8.44 -9.60
CA ALA A 161 6.15 -9.63 -9.52
C ALA A 161 6.56 -10.68 -10.58
N ILE A 162 6.78 -10.25 -11.83
CA ILE A 162 7.30 -11.10 -12.91
C ILE A 162 8.68 -11.66 -12.57
N GLN A 163 9.61 -10.80 -12.15
CA GLN A 163 10.99 -11.17 -11.84
C GLN A 163 11.08 -12.26 -10.77
N HIS A 164 10.18 -12.23 -9.78
CA HIS A 164 10.20 -13.14 -8.64
C HIS A 164 9.19 -14.30 -8.74
N GLY A 165 8.41 -14.37 -9.84
CA GLY A 165 7.29 -15.30 -9.95
C GLY A 165 6.34 -15.16 -8.75
N TYR A 166 6.04 -13.92 -8.37
CA TYR A 166 5.23 -13.58 -7.22
C TYR A 166 3.77 -13.42 -7.68
N PRO A 167 2.81 -14.14 -7.08
CA PRO A 167 1.41 -13.96 -7.41
C PRO A 167 0.95 -12.58 -6.93
N ILE A 168 0.11 -11.93 -7.74
CA ILE A 168 -0.53 -10.66 -7.37
C ILE A 168 -1.92 -10.97 -6.85
N VAL A 169 -2.22 -10.60 -5.61
CA VAL A 169 -3.60 -10.62 -5.10
C VAL A 169 -4.16 -9.20 -5.24
N PRO A 170 -5.07 -8.94 -6.19
CA PRO A 170 -5.70 -7.63 -6.30
C PRO A 170 -6.62 -7.41 -5.09
N PHE A 171 -6.64 -6.20 -4.55
CA PHE A 171 -7.58 -5.82 -3.50
C PHE A 171 -8.21 -4.46 -3.74
N ALA A 172 -9.44 -4.31 -3.24
CA ALA A 172 -10.17 -3.05 -3.24
C ALA A 172 -10.43 -2.59 -1.80
N SER A 173 -10.28 -1.29 -1.57
CA SER A 173 -10.52 -0.62 -0.29
C SER A 173 -11.48 0.54 -0.49
N VAL A 174 -12.69 0.41 0.05
CA VAL A 174 -13.79 1.38 -0.12
C VAL A 174 -14.32 1.83 1.24
N GLY A 175 -14.89 3.03 1.29
CA GLY A 175 -15.51 3.62 2.48
C GLY A 175 -14.71 4.76 3.09
N ALA A 176 -13.38 4.65 3.18
CA ALA A 176 -12.54 5.67 3.82
C ALA A 176 -12.70 7.07 3.18
N GLU A 177 -12.71 7.16 1.84
CA GLU A 177 -12.89 8.44 1.12
C GLU A 177 -14.32 9.04 1.20
N HIS A 178 -15.27 8.36 1.85
CA HIS A 178 -16.57 8.96 2.22
C HIS A 178 -16.51 9.65 3.59
N GLY A 179 -15.51 9.31 4.41
CA GLY A 179 -15.26 9.91 5.71
C GLY A 179 -14.74 11.35 5.61
N ILE A 180 -14.28 11.77 4.44
CA ILE A 180 -13.66 13.06 4.21
C ILE A 180 -14.24 13.76 2.98
N ASP A 181 -14.28 15.09 3.04
CA ASP A 181 -14.56 15.98 1.92
C ASP A 181 -13.30 16.80 1.64
N ILE A 182 -12.86 16.80 0.39
CA ILE A 182 -11.74 17.64 -0.05
C ILE A 182 -12.24 19.08 -0.18
N VAL A 183 -11.67 19.99 0.62
CA VAL A 183 -11.97 21.43 0.60
C VAL A 183 -11.10 22.12 -0.43
N LEU A 184 -9.79 21.91 -0.36
CA LEU A 184 -8.80 22.37 -1.34
C LEU A 184 -7.90 21.20 -1.72
N ASP A 185 -7.56 21.11 -3.00
CA ASP A 185 -6.62 20.12 -3.52
C ASP A 185 -5.49 20.80 -4.29
N ASN A 186 -4.63 19.99 -4.90
CA ASN A 186 -3.44 20.46 -5.58
C ASN A 186 -3.69 21.30 -6.84
N GLU A 187 -4.95 21.47 -7.28
CA GLU A 187 -5.29 22.42 -8.34
C GLU A 187 -5.57 23.83 -7.80
N SER A 188 -5.68 24.00 -6.48
CA SER A 188 -5.93 25.30 -5.87
C SER A 188 -4.65 26.14 -5.80
N PRO A 189 -4.62 27.36 -6.40
CA PRO A 189 -3.49 28.28 -6.27
C PRO A 189 -3.19 28.68 -4.82
N LEU A 190 -4.18 28.56 -3.92
CA LEU A 190 -4.03 28.87 -2.50
C LEU A 190 -3.08 27.91 -1.78
N LEU A 191 -2.86 26.69 -2.31
CA LEU A 191 -1.91 25.73 -1.74
C LEU A 191 -0.49 25.88 -2.28
N ALA A 192 -0.23 26.79 -3.23
CA ALA A 192 1.08 26.94 -3.87
C ALA A 192 2.25 27.16 -2.88
N PRO A 193 2.12 27.97 -1.80
CA PRO A 193 3.21 28.13 -0.83
C PRO A 193 3.53 26.83 -0.08
N VAL A 194 2.50 26.05 0.27
CA VAL A 194 2.66 24.76 0.97
C VAL A 194 3.27 23.73 0.04
N GLN A 195 2.83 23.68 -1.23
CA GLN A 195 3.39 22.80 -2.25
C GLN A 195 4.87 23.08 -2.51
N PHE A 196 5.25 24.36 -2.61
CA PHE A 196 6.64 24.76 -2.77
C PHE A 196 7.51 24.28 -1.60
N LEU A 197 7.01 24.41 -0.36
CA LEU A 197 7.71 23.93 0.82
C LEU A 197 7.80 22.40 0.86
N ALA A 198 6.73 21.70 0.49
CA ALA A 198 6.70 20.24 0.40
C ALA A 198 7.67 19.71 -0.67
N GLU A 199 7.77 20.39 -1.82
CA GLU A 199 8.74 20.05 -2.86
C GLU A 199 10.18 20.22 -2.34
N LYS A 200 10.47 21.33 -1.67
CA LYS A 200 11.80 21.62 -1.11
C LYS A 200 12.21 20.66 0.01
N LEU A 201 11.31 20.32 0.92
CA LEU A 201 11.62 19.54 2.11
C LEU A 201 11.46 18.03 1.89
N LEU A 202 10.41 17.63 1.20
CA LEU A 202 10.01 16.23 1.06
C LEU A 202 10.29 15.67 -0.34
N GLY A 203 10.47 16.53 -1.35
CA GLY A 203 10.71 16.12 -2.74
C GLY A 203 9.43 15.75 -3.50
N THR A 204 8.26 16.18 -3.01
CA THR A 204 6.97 15.93 -3.66
C THR A 204 6.27 17.23 -4.00
N LYS A 205 5.74 17.32 -5.23
CA LYS A 205 4.84 18.41 -5.67
C LYS A 205 3.40 18.19 -5.23
N ASP A 206 3.05 16.94 -4.91
CA ASP A 206 1.73 16.59 -4.39
C ASP A 206 1.74 16.85 -2.88
N GLY A 207 1.29 18.05 -2.48
CA GLY A 207 1.06 18.40 -1.08
C GLY A 207 -0.25 17.79 -0.56
N PRO A 208 -0.42 17.71 0.78
CA PRO A 208 -1.65 17.19 1.36
C PRO A 208 -2.84 18.08 0.99
N ALA A 209 -3.89 17.47 0.47
CA ALA A 209 -5.16 18.15 0.26
C ALA A 209 -5.72 18.65 1.61
N LEU A 210 -6.31 19.85 1.62
CA LEU A 210 -7.07 20.31 2.77
C LEU A 210 -8.41 19.59 2.78
N VAL A 211 -8.67 18.84 3.85
CA VAL A 211 -9.88 18.04 4.00
C VAL A 211 -10.68 18.45 5.23
N ARG A 212 -11.98 18.11 5.22
CA ARG A 212 -12.83 18.11 6.41
C ARG A 212 -13.56 16.78 6.54
N GLY A 213 -13.83 16.34 7.77
CA GLY A 213 -14.64 15.16 8.05
C GLY A 213 -15.75 15.48 9.04
N VAL A 214 -15.49 15.32 10.34
CA VAL A 214 -16.45 15.65 11.40
C VAL A 214 -16.52 17.17 11.57
N GLY A 215 -17.66 17.76 11.21
CA GLY A 215 -17.84 19.21 11.20
C GLY A 215 -16.84 19.90 10.26
N LEU A 216 -16.08 20.86 10.80
CA LEU A 216 -14.99 21.56 10.11
C LEU A 216 -13.59 20.99 10.42
N THR A 217 -13.51 19.88 11.15
CA THR A 217 -12.23 19.29 11.56
C THR A 217 -11.65 18.39 10.47
N PRO A 218 -10.32 18.16 10.43
CA PRO A 218 -9.70 17.21 9.51
C PRO A 218 -9.92 15.74 9.91
N VAL A 219 -10.62 15.48 11.02
CA VAL A 219 -10.87 14.13 11.52
C VAL A 219 -11.88 13.43 10.61
N PRO A 220 -11.55 12.29 9.98
CA PRO A 220 -12.49 11.56 9.13
C PRO A 220 -13.74 11.15 9.89
N ARG A 221 -14.90 11.27 9.25
CA ARG A 221 -16.14 10.68 9.75
C ARG A 221 -15.97 9.16 9.83
N PRO A 222 -16.52 8.52 10.86
CA PRO A 222 -16.42 7.08 11.07
C PRO A 222 -17.32 6.32 10.09
N GLU A 223 -17.00 6.37 8.80
CA GLU A 223 -17.63 5.55 7.77
C GLU A 223 -17.09 4.13 7.85
N ARG A 224 -17.98 3.14 7.64
CA ARG A 224 -17.56 1.75 7.54
C ARG A 224 -16.65 1.57 6.33
N GLN A 225 -15.61 0.77 6.51
CA GLN A 225 -14.68 0.38 5.44
C GLN A 225 -15.00 -1.04 4.95
N TYR A 226 -14.79 -1.26 3.66
CA TYR A 226 -15.06 -2.51 2.95
C TYR A 226 -13.79 -2.89 2.21
N TYR A 227 -13.31 -4.10 2.47
CA TYR A 227 -12.13 -4.67 1.85
C TYR A 227 -12.52 -5.91 1.08
N TRP A 228 -12.05 -6.02 -0.15
CA TRP A 228 -12.21 -7.19 -0.99
C TRP A 228 -10.85 -7.64 -1.52
N PHE A 229 -10.60 -8.94 -1.53
CA PHE A 229 -9.42 -9.57 -2.11
C PHE A 229 -9.85 -10.52 -3.22
N GLY A 230 -9.38 -10.27 -4.43
CA GLY A 230 -9.71 -11.07 -5.61
C GLY A 230 -8.81 -12.29 -5.78
N GLU A 231 -9.09 -13.09 -6.80
CA GLU A 231 -8.30 -14.26 -7.15
C GLU A 231 -6.83 -13.88 -7.46
N PRO A 232 -5.84 -14.69 -7.03
CA PRO A 232 -4.44 -14.44 -7.36
C PRO A 232 -4.20 -14.47 -8.87
N ILE A 233 -3.58 -13.40 -9.38
CA ILE A 233 -3.07 -13.32 -10.75
C ILE A 233 -1.69 -13.97 -10.77
N ASP A 234 -1.59 -15.07 -11.51
CA ASP A 234 -0.32 -15.73 -11.79
C ASP A 234 0.55 -14.85 -12.72
N THR A 235 1.83 -14.73 -12.36
CA THR A 235 2.83 -13.97 -13.12
C THR A 235 3.87 -14.89 -13.78
N THR A 236 3.81 -16.21 -13.55
CA THR A 236 4.81 -17.16 -14.02
C THR A 236 4.86 -17.27 -15.54
N GLU A 237 3.75 -17.07 -16.25
CA GLU A 237 3.71 -17.04 -17.73
C GLU A 237 4.61 -15.94 -18.33
N PHE A 238 4.94 -14.91 -17.54
CA PHE A 238 5.79 -13.78 -17.96
C PHE A 238 7.22 -13.88 -17.39
N MET A 239 7.56 -14.92 -16.64
CA MET A 239 8.89 -15.03 -16.03
C MET A 239 10.03 -14.87 -17.04
N GLY A 240 11.06 -14.11 -16.65
CA GLY A 240 12.16 -13.73 -17.53
C GLY A 240 11.87 -12.52 -18.42
N GLN A 241 10.61 -12.05 -18.49
CA GLN A 241 10.20 -10.90 -19.31
C GLN A 241 10.03 -9.62 -18.48
N GLN A 242 10.63 -9.52 -17.28
CA GLN A 242 10.52 -8.33 -16.41
C GLN A 242 11.07 -7.04 -17.04
N ALA A 243 11.92 -7.15 -18.06
CA ALA A 243 12.44 -6.02 -18.82
C ALA A 243 11.57 -5.66 -20.04
N ASP A 244 10.59 -6.49 -20.41
CA ASP A 244 9.63 -6.20 -21.47
C ASP A 244 8.48 -5.35 -20.92
N ASP A 245 8.38 -4.13 -21.41
CA ASP A 245 7.32 -3.19 -21.04
C ASP A 245 5.93 -3.69 -21.42
N ASN A 246 5.80 -4.47 -22.49
CA ASN A 246 4.50 -5.03 -22.88
C ASN A 246 4.05 -6.11 -21.90
N ALA A 247 4.97 -7.01 -21.50
CA ALA A 247 4.68 -8.01 -20.46
C ALA A 247 4.29 -7.34 -19.13
N ALA A 248 5.08 -6.37 -18.67
CA ALA A 248 4.80 -5.64 -17.44
C ALA A 248 3.47 -4.86 -17.53
N ARG A 249 3.14 -4.29 -18.69
CA ARG A 249 1.88 -3.58 -18.93
C ARG A 249 0.68 -4.53 -18.90
N ARG A 250 0.77 -5.73 -19.49
CA ARG A 250 -0.30 -6.74 -19.41
C ARG A 250 -0.60 -7.14 -17.97
N VAL A 251 0.43 -7.43 -17.17
CA VAL A 251 0.27 -7.75 -15.74
C VAL A 251 -0.37 -6.58 -14.99
N ARG A 252 0.11 -5.35 -15.24
CA ARG A 252 -0.46 -4.14 -14.64
C ARG A 252 -1.95 -3.97 -15.00
N GLU A 253 -2.32 -4.13 -16.26
CA GLU A 253 -3.69 -3.94 -16.73
C GLU A 253 -4.64 -5.01 -16.19
N ARG A 254 -4.19 -6.27 -16.07
CA ARG A 254 -4.96 -7.33 -15.40
C ARG A 254 -5.21 -6.99 -13.93
N ALA A 255 -4.19 -6.53 -13.21
CA ALA A 255 -4.34 -6.10 -11.82
C ALA A 255 -5.28 -4.89 -11.70
N ALA A 256 -5.15 -3.88 -12.58
CA ALA A 256 -6.02 -2.70 -12.58
C ALA A 256 -7.49 -3.09 -12.79
N ALA A 257 -7.78 -3.90 -13.82
CA ALA A 257 -9.14 -4.34 -14.13
C ALA A 257 -9.77 -5.13 -12.97
N ALA A 258 -8.99 -6.01 -12.32
CA ALA A 258 -9.47 -6.75 -11.15
C ALA A 258 -9.76 -5.84 -9.95
N ILE A 259 -8.92 -4.83 -9.70
CA ILE A 259 -9.12 -3.86 -8.62
C ILE A 259 -10.33 -2.97 -8.91
N GLU A 260 -10.49 -2.48 -10.14
CA GLU A 260 -11.64 -1.67 -10.57
C GLU A 260 -12.96 -2.45 -10.38
N HIS A 261 -12.98 -3.72 -10.79
CA HIS A 261 -14.11 -4.61 -10.51
C HIS A 261 -14.38 -4.75 -9.01
N GLY A 262 -13.34 -4.98 -8.20
CA GLY A 262 -13.45 -5.04 -6.75
C GLY A 262 -14.01 -3.75 -6.13
N ILE A 263 -13.61 -2.59 -6.64
CA ILE A 263 -14.13 -1.28 -6.21
C ILE A 263 -15.62 -1.18 -6.51
N GLU A 264 -16.06 -1.57 -7.72
CA GLU A 264 -17.48 -1.58 -8.09
C GLU A 264 -18.30 -2.46 -7.15
N LEU A 265 -17.84 -3.69 -6.87
CA LEU A 265 -18.48 -4.60 -5.92
C LEU A 265 -18.60 -3.98 -4.53
N MET A 266 -17.52 -3.37 -4.02
CA MET A 266 -17.51 -2.79 -2.68
C MET A 266 -18.32 -1.49 -2.58
N LEU A 267 -18.44 -0.73 -3.68
CA LEU A 267 -19.36 0.40 -3.76
C LEU A 267 -20.82 -0.05 -3.73
N ALA A 268 -21.15 -1.13 -4.45
CA ALA A 268 -22.50 -1.72 -4.42
C ALA A 268 -22.85 -2.26 -3.02
N GLU A 269 -21.94 -3.02 -2.40
CA GLU A 269 -22.09 -3.50 -1.02
C GLU A 269 -22.31 -2.34 -0.04
N ARG A 270 -21.51 -1.27 -0.15
CA ARG A 270 -21.69 -0.07 0.67
C ARG A 270 -23.05 0.60 0.41
N ALA A 271 -23.51 0.67 -0.83
CA ALA A 271 -24.79 1.28 -1.16
C ALA A 271 -25.96 0.51 -0.53
N ALA A 272 -25.87 -0.82 -0.47
CA ALA A 272 -26.83 -1.70 0.16
C ALA A 272 -26.73 -1.73 1.70
N ASP A 273 -25.58 -1.42 2.29
CA ASP A 273 -25.37 -1.50 3.74
C ASP A 273 -26.07 -0.35 4.51
N PRO A 274 -27.15 -0.65 5.29
CA PRO A 274 -27.84 0.36 6.10
C PRO A 274 -26.99 0.82 7.30
N ASN A 275 -25.97 0.05 7.66
CA ASN A 275 -25.06 0.25 8.78
C ASN A 275 -23.73 0.90 8.31
N ARG A 276 -23.70 1.50 7.12
CA ARG A 276 -22.48 2.15 6.59
C ARG A 276 -22.05 3.39 7.37
N SER A 277 -23.01 4.17 7.87
CA SER A 277 -22.75 5.36 8.69
C SER A 277 -22.77 4.99 10.18
N LEU A 278 -22.11 5.79 11.02
CA LEU A 278 -22.16 5.56 12.46
C LEU A 278 -23.58 5.67 13.02
N VAL A 279 -24.38 6.63 12.54
CA VAL A 279 -25.79 6.78 12.94
C VAL A 279 -26.57 5.52 12.59
N GLY A 280 -26.41 4.98 11.38
CA GLY A 280 -27.04 3.71 10.98
C GLY A 280 -26.67 2.56 11.91
N ARG A 281 -25.39 2.46 12.30
CA ARG A 281 -24.92 1.44 13.24
C ARG A 281 -25.50 1.58 14.64
N LEU A 282 -25.65 2.80 15.15
CA LEU A 282 -26.18 3.04 16.49
C LEU A 282 -27.71 2.84 16.56
N LEU A 283 -28.44 3.24 15.51
CA LEU A 283 -29.90 3.10 15.47
C LEU A 283 -30.37 1.66 15.26
N ARG A 284 -29.49 0.77 14.77
CA ARG A 284 -29.83 -0.62 14.43
C ARG A 284 -29.04 -1.64 15.23
N SER A 285 -28.25 -1.21 16.23
CA SER A 285 -27.48 -2.11 17.12
C SER A 285 -28.31 -2.73 18.25
N ASP A 286 -29.60 -2.43 18.33
CA ASP A 286 -30.54 -2.94 19.36
C ASP A 286 -31.59 -3.92 18.79
N ALA A 287 -31.25 -4.66 17.72
CA ALA A 287 -32.08 -5.74 17.16
C ALA A 287 -31.27 -7.04 16.99
#